data_AF-A0A3E1YEI4-F1
#
_entry.id   AF-A0A3E1YEI4-F1
#
_cell.length_a   1.000
_cell.length_b   1.000
_cell.length_c   1.000
_cell.angle_alpha   90.00
_cell.angle_beta   90.00
_cell.angle_gamma   90.00
#
_symmetry.space_group_name_H-M   'P 1'
#
loop_
_entity.id
_entity.type
_entity.pdbx_description
1 polymer ?
#
loop_
_entity_poly.entity_id
_entity_poly.type
_entity_poly.pdbx_seq_one_letter_code
_entity_poly.pdbx_strand_id
1 'polypeptide(L)'
;MWWRILHSTFFNAGILFGLLFVLMGFLIHRFPPKSTRSWYGYRSFLSTRNLDMWHAANEYAAYTSLRIGAILILIGVICALVYERQTDWFFYITVGAVVCGTMYIVGNTEWQLTQHFDKDGNRVKSDVL
;
A
#
# COMPACT_ATOMS: atom_id res chain seq x y z
N MET A 1 31.24 10.09 -7.83
CA MET A 1 30.04 10.91 -8.15
C MET A 1 28.78 10.37 -7.47
N TRP A 2 28.43 9.08 -7.63
CA TRP A 2 27.18 8.47 -7.13
C TRP A 2 26.96 8.48 -5.62
N TRP A 3 28.04 8.44 -4.82
CA TRP A 3 27.98 8.37 -3.36
C TRP A 3 27.22 9.55 -2.72
N ARG A 4 27.30 10.76 -3.30
CA ARG A 4 26.64 11.95 -2.78
C ARG A 4 25.12 11.92 -2.94
N ILE A 5 24.62 11.21 -3.96
CA ILE A 5 23.18 11.11 -4.22
C ILE A 5 22.54 10.14 -3.23
N LEU A 6 23.17 8.99 -3.00
CA LEU A 6 22.67 7.96 -2.07
C LEU A 6 22.60 8.45 -0.62
N HIS A 7 23.48 9.36 -0.23
CA HIS A 7 23.52 9.95 1.12
C HIS A 7 22.70 11.24 1.24
N SER A 8 22.02 11.67 0.17
CA SER A 8 21.08 12.78 0.24
C SER A 8 19.88 12.39 1.07
N THR A 9 19.40 13.28 1.93
CA THR A 9 18.17 13.04 2.71
C THR A 9 16.93 12.94 1.83
N PHE A 10 16.96 13.46 0.60
CA PHE A 10 15.91 13.27 -0.39
C PHE A 10 15.89 11.86 -1.02
N PHE A 11 17.00 11.12 -0.91
CA PHE A 11 17.05 9.71 -1.31
C PHE A 11 16.74 8.84 -0.10
N ASN A 12 15.45 8.71 0.24
CA ASN A 12 15.01 7.98 1.43
C ASN A 12 13.85 7.02 1.18
N ALA A 13 13.66 6.10 2.13
CA ALA A 13 12.67 5.03 2.04
C ALA A 13 11.24 5.56 1.86
N GLY A 14 10.85 6.61 2.58
CA GLY A 14 9.50 7.18 2.50
C GLY A 14 9.15 7.68 1.11
N ILE A 15 10.06 8.41 0.45
CA ILE A 15 9.86 8.89 -0.91
C ILE A 15 9.87 7.74 -1.93
N LEU A 16 10.87 6.86 -1.85
CA LEU A 16 11.04 5.78 -2.83
C LEU A 16 9.89 4.77 -2.78
N PHE A 17 9.56 4.26 -1.58
CA PHE A 17 8.44 3.32 -1.42
C PHE A 17 7.09 4.02 -1.55
N GLY A 18 6.99 5.30 -1.17
CA GLY A 18 5.78 6.08 -1.40
C GLY A 18 5.45 6.22 -2.89
N LEU A 19 6.44 6.55 -3.73
CA LEU A 19 6.29 6.58 -5.19
C LEU A 19 5.94 5.20 -5.74
N LEU A 20 6.57 4.14 -5.24
CA LEU A 20 6.27 2.77 -5.64
C LEU A 20 4.81 2.40 -5.32
N PHE A 21 4.30 2.76 -4.13
CA PHE A 21 2.92 2.49 -3.72
C PHE A 21 1.92 3.31 -4.54
N VAL A 22 2.20 4.58 -4.82
CA VAL A 22 1.36 5.38 -5.72
C VAL A 22 1.31 4.74 -7.11
N LEU A 23 2.47 4.35 -7.66
CA LEU A 23 2.56 3.72 -8.97
C LEU A 23 1.80 2.39 -9.03
N MET A 24 2.00 1.51 -8.05
CA MET A 24 1.33 0.20 -7.99
C MET A 24 -0.17 0.36 -7.77
N GLY A 25 -0.59 1.21 -6.83
CA GLY A 25 -2.00 1.50 -6.59
C GLY A 25 -2.68 2.09 -7.83
N PHE A 26 -2.01 3.01 -8.54
CA PHE A 26 -2.51 3.55 -9.80
C PHE A 26 -2.62 2.48 -10.89
N LEU A 27 -1.59 1.63 -11.05
CA LEU A 27 -1.58 0.56 -12.05
C LEU A 27 -2.71 -0.44 -11.82
N ILE A 28 -2.89 -0.90 -10.58
CA ILE A 28 -3.95 -1.86 -10.22
C ILE A 28 -5.33 -1.20 -10.36
N HIS A 29 -5.48 0.07 -9.99
CA HIS A 29 -6.74 0.78 -10.15
C HIS A 29 -7.09 0.97 -11.64
N ARG A 30 -6.12 1.35 -12.47
CA ARG A 30 -6.34 1.63 -13.90
C ARG A 30 -6.46 0.37 -14.74
N PHE A 31 -5.75 -0.68 -14.37
CA PHE A 31 -5.71 -1.99 -15.02
C PHE A 31 -5.93 -3.08 -13.98
N PRO A 32 -7.18 -3.28 -13.51
CA PRO A 32 -7.46 -4.26 -12.48
C PRO A 32 -7.17 -5.69 -12.97
N PRO A 33 -6.56 -6.54 -12.12
CA PRO A 33 -6.25 -7.91 -12.50
C PRO A 33 -7.54 -8.70 -12.73
N LYS A 34 -7.70 -9.20 -13.96
CA LYS A 34 -8.96 -9.81 -14.44
C LYS A 34 -9.27 -11.19 -13.84
N SER A 35 -8.27 -11.86 -13.27
CA SER A 35 -8.46 -13.19 -12.69
C SER A 35 -7.47 -13.46 -11.58
N THR A 36 -7.80 -14.42 -10.73
CA THR A 36 -6.94 -14.93 -9.65
C THR A 36 -5.64 -15.56 -10.15
N ARG A 37 -5.49 -15.83 -11.46
CA ARG A 37 -4.25 -16.33 -12.08
C ARG A 37 -3.35 -15.21 -12.62
N SER A 38 -3.75 -13.95 -12.50
CA SER A 38 -2.93 -12.80 -12.93
C SER A 38 -1.57 -12.78 -12.21
N TRP A 39 -0.48 -12.47 -12.90
CA TRP A 39 0.85 -12.45 -12.27
C TRP A 39 1.02 -11.31 -11.25
N TYR A 40 0.14 -10.31 -11.27
CA TYR A 40 0.12 -9.16 -10.35
C TYR A 40 -1.23 -9.01 -9.65
N GLY A 41 -1.22 -8.28 -8.53
CA GLY A 41 -2.37 -7.98 -7.69
C GLY A 41 -2.13 -8.34 -6.22
N TYR A 42 -2.95 -7.80 -5.33
CA TYR A 42 -2.99 -8.18 -3.92
C TYR A 42 -3.45 -9.63 -3.77
N ARG A 43 -2.68 -10.42 -3.03
CA ARG A 43 -2.91 -11.86 -2.83
C ARG A 43 -2.89 -12.20 -1.35
N SER A 44 -3.96 -12.85 -0.92
CA SER A 44 -4.13 -13.37 0.41
C SER A 44 -5.09 -14.56 0.41
N PHE A 45 -5.18 -15.25 1.53
CA PHE A 45 -6.08 -16.40 1.67
C PHE A 45 -7.54 -16.03 1.40
N LEU A 46 -8.02 -14.88 1.92
CA LEU A 46 -9.39 -14.42 1.69
C LEU A 46 -9.59 -13.92 0.26
N SER A 47 -8.68 -13.10 -0.26
CA SER A 47 -8.84 -12.50 -1.60
C SER A 47 -8.80 -13.50 -2.75
N THR A 48 -8.17 -14.67 -2.58
CA THR A 48 -8.03 -15.67 -3.65
C THR A 48 -9.16 -16.71 -3.67
N ARG A 49 -10.11 -16.62 -2.73
CA ARG A 49 -11.17 -17.63 -2.56
C ARG A 49 -12.18 -17.66 -3.71
N ASN A 50 -12.55 -16.49 -4.25
CA ASN A 50 -13.38 -16.39 -5.44
C ASN A 50 -13.04 -15.11 -6.23
N LEU A 51 -13.65 -14.98 -7.41
CA LEU A 51 -13.35 -13.87 -8.33
C LEU A 51 -13.84 -12.51 -7.80
N ASP A 52 -14.98 -12.48 -7.08
CA ASP A 52 -15.53 -11.23 -6.55
C ASP A 52 -14.69 -10.67 -5.39
N MET A 53 -14.24 -11.54 -4.49
CA MET A 53 -13.30 -11.22 -3.42
C MET A 53 -11.95 -10.79 -3.99
N TRP A 54 -11.50 -11.43 -5.08
CA TRP A 54 -10.28 -11.04 -5.78
C TRP A 54 -10.36 -9.61 -6.30
N HIS A 55 -11.44 -9.26 -6.99
CA HIS A 55 -11.65 -7.92 -7.50
C HIS A 55 -11.78 -6.89 -6.38
N ALA A 56 -12.59 -7.17 -5.36
CA ALA A 56 -12.78 -6.27 -4.22
C ALA A 56 -11.47 -6.04 -3.45
N ALA A 57 -10.70 -7.08 -3.16
CA ALA A 57 -9.43 -6.96 -2.46
C ALA A 57 -8.42 -6.11 -3.22
N ASN A 58 -8.31 -6.32 -4.54
CA ASN A 58 -7.40 -5.56 -5.38
C ASN A 58 -7.82 -4.09 -5.50
N GLU A 59 -9.13 -3.82 -5.54
CA GLU A 59 -9.65 -2.46 -5.51
C GLU A 59 -9.36 -1.76 -4.17
N TYR A 60 -9.67 -2.40 -3.05
CA TYR A 60 -9.39 -1.86 -1.70
C TYR A 60 -7.90 -1.64 -1.46
N ALA A 61 -7.06 -2.60 -1.86
CA ALA A 61 -5.61 -2.49 -1.76
C ALA A 61 -5.07 -1.36 -2.65
N ALA A 62 -5.59 -1.19 -3.87
CA ALA A 62 -5.17 -0.13 -4.78
C ALA A 62 -5.45 1.27 -4.19
N TYR A 63 -6.68 1.50 -3.71
CA TYR A 63 -7.04 2.78 -3.09
C TYR A 63 -6.26 3.05 -1.80
N THR A 64 -6.09 2.02 -0.94
CA THR A 64 -5.32 2.17 0.30
C THR A 64 -3.85 2.43 -0.01
N SER A 65 -3.28 1.75 -1.00
CA SER A 65 -1.89 1.93 -1.44
C SER A 65 -1.64 3.34 -1.99
N LEU A 66 -2.56 3.90 -2.79
CA LEU A 66 -2.49 5.29 -3.26
C LEU A 66 -2.43 6.28 -2.09
N ARG A 67 -3.31 6.13 -1.09
CA ARG A 67 -3.37 7.01 0.09
C ARG A 67 -2.10 6.90 0.94
N ILE A 68 -1.68 5.68 1.25
CA ILE A 68 -0.47 5.44 2.05
C ILE A 68 0.77 5.91 1.30
N GLY A 69 0.86 5.68 -0.01
CA GLY A 69 1.96 6.17 -0.83
C GLY A 69 2.09 7.69 -0.79
N ALA A 70 0.98 8.42 -0.91
CA ALA A 70 0.99 9.89 -0.78
C ALA A 70 1.44 10.36 0.61
N ILE A 71 0.97 9.70 1.68
CA ILE A 71 1.39 10.00 3.06
C ILE A 71 2.90 9.74 3.25
N LEU A 72 3.42 8.62 2.71
CA LEU A 72 4.84 8.28 2.80
C LEU A 72 5.73 9.28 2.06
N ILE A 73 5.31 9.76 0.89
CA ILE A 73 6.03 10.81 0.16
C ILE A 73 6.06 12.08 1.00
N LEU A 74 4.93 12.49 1.58
CA LEU A 74 4.84 13.67 2.43
C LEU A 74 5.76 13.56 3.65
N ILE A 75 5.73 12.43 4.36
CA ILE A 75 6.63 12.17 5.51
C ILE A 75 8.09 12.21 5.05
N GLY A 76 8.41 11.54 3.95
CA GLY A 76 9.77 11.47 3.42
C GLY A 76 10.32 12.83 3.00
N VAL A 77 9.50 13.71 2.40
CA VAL A 77 9.87 15.09 2.05
C VAL A 77 10.06 15.93 3.32
N ILE A 78 9.14 15.86 4.28
CA ILE A 78 9.28 16.59 5.56
C ILE A 78 10.55 16.17 6.29
N CYS A 79 10.82 14.87 6.40
CA CYS A 79 12.06 14.36 7.00
C CYS A 79 13.30 14.85 6.24
N ALA A 80 13.26 14.90 4.91
CA ALA A 80 14.38 15.40 4.12
C ALA A 80 14.67 16.89 4.35
N LEU A 81 13.64 17.68 4.65
CA LEU A 81 13.76 19.11 4.97
C LEU A 81 14.22 19.37 6.41
N VAL A 82 13.83 18.52 7.36
CA VAL A 82 14.15 18.67 8.79
C VAL A 82 15.57 18.17 9.11
N TYR A 83 16.03 17.12 8.44
CA TYR A 83 17.33 16.51 8.71
C TYR A 83 18.34 16.86 7.61
N GLU A 84 19.55 17.28 8.00
CA GLU A 84 20.65 17.56 7.06
C GLU A 84 21.38 16.29 6.60
N ARG A 85 21.30 15.20 7.39
CA ARG A 85 21.96 13.92 7.14
C ARG A 85 21.06 12.76 7.55
N GLN A 86 21.29 11.59 6.96
CA GLN A 86 20.56 10.35 7.29
C GLN A 86 21.02 9.79 8.64
N THR A 87 20.50 10.33 9.73
CA THR A 87 20.75 9.86 11.11
C THR A 87 19.94 8.61 11.45
N ASP A 88 20.22 7.96 12.57
CA ASP A 88 19.45 6.79 13.03
C ASP A 88 17.96 7.11 13.19
N TRP A 89 17.63 8.25 13.78
CA TRP A 89 16.24 8.73 13.91
C TRP A 89 15.57 8.94 12.56
N PHE A 90 16.29 9.47 11.58
CA PHE A 90 15.78 9.63 10.22
C PHE A 90 15.41 8.28 9.60
N PHE A 91 16.23 7.25 9.79
CA PHE A 91 15.93 5.90 9.33
C PHE A 91 14.73 5.30 10.06
N TYR A 92 14.65 5.42 11.40
CA TYR A 92 13.52 4.90 12.17
C TYR A 92 12.19 5.51 11.72
N ILE A 93 12.15 6.81 11.45
CA ILE A 93 10.93 7.47 10.99
C ILE A 93 10.57 7.02 9.56
N THR A 94 11.51 7.12 8.62
CA THR A 94 11.22 6.85 7.20
C THR A 94 10.96 5.37 6.92
N VAL A 95 11.76 4.46 7.48
CA VAL A 95 11.57 3.02 7.31
C VAL A 95 10.40 2.53 8.16
N GLY A 96 10.29 3.00 9.41
CA GLY A 96 9.18 2.66 10.30
C GLY A 96 7.82 3.05 9.70
N ALA A 97 7.72 4.23 9.09
CA ALA A 97 6.51 4.64 8.38
C ALA A 97 6.16 3.69 7.22
N VAL A 98 7.14 3.23 6.44
CA VAL A 98 6.92 2.27 5.34
C VAL A 98 6.42 0.93 5.88
N VAL A 99 7.01 0.41 6.96
CA VAL A 99 6.58 -0.84 7.59
C VAL A 99 5.15 -0.72 8.10
N CYS A 100 4.85 0.32 8.88
CA CYS A 100 3.50 0.59 9.39
C CYS A 100 2.48 0.76 8.25
N GLY A 101 2.83 1.51 7.19
CA GLY A 101 1.98 1.70 6.02
C GLY A 101 1.68 0.40 5.29
N THR A 102 2.68 -0.47 5.14
CA THR A 102 2.50 -1.80 4.52
C THR A 102 1.59 -2.70 5.35
N MET A 103 1.81 -2.75 6.67
CA MET A 103 0.95 -3.51 7.59
C MET A 103 -0.49 -2.98 7.56
N TYR A 104 -0.66 -1.67 7.50
CA TYR A 104 -1.98 -1.04 7.38
C TYR A 104 -2.69 -1.41 6.07
N ILE A 105 -2.00 -1.41 4.91
CA ILE A 105 -2.60 -1.83 3.63
C ILE A 105 -3.16 -3.26 3.74
N VAL A 106 -2.37 -4.19 4.30
CA VAL A 106 -2.78 -5.58 4.46
C VAL A 106 -3.97 -5.67 5.43
N GLY A 107 -3.83 -5.11 6.64
CA GLY A 107 -4.86 -5.19 7.67
C GLY A 107 -6.18 -4.54 7.25
N ASN A 108 -6.12 -3.36 6.61
CA ASN A 108 -7.30 -2.65 6.12
C ASN A 108 -7.99 -3.40 4.97
N THR A 109 -7.23 -4.07 4.10
CA THR A 109 -7.79 -4.85 2.99
C THR A 109 -8.50 -6.11 3.51
N GLU A 110 -7.85 -6.86 4.40
CA GLU A 110 -8.45 -8.05 5.03
C GLU A 110 -9.70 -7.69 5.84
N TRP A 111 -9.63 -6.61 6.62
CA TRP A 111 -10.76 -6.13 7.39
C TRP A 111 -11.95 -5.78 6.48
N GLN A 112 -11.75 -5.01 5.41
CA GLN A 112 -12.80 -4.69 4.45
C GLN A 112 -13.39 -5.93 3.77
N LEU A 113 -12.58 -6.93 3.44
CA LEU A 113 -13.07 -8.20 2.91
C LEU A 113 -14.01 -8.89 3.90
N THR A 114 -13.64 -8.97 5.18
CA THR A 114 -14.49 -9.62 6.20
C THR A 114 -15.79 -8.87 6.50
N GLN A 115 -15.85 -7.56 6.21
CA GLN A 115 -17.08 -6.77 6.37
C GLN A 115 -18.05 -6.97 5.20
N HIS A 116 -17.54 -7.19 3.98
CA HIS A 116 -18.36 -7.25 2.76
C HIS A 116 -18.63 -8.67 2.28
N PHE A 117 -17.91 -9.68 2.78
CA PHE A 117 -18.04 -11.06 2.34
C PHE A 117 -18.23 -12.02 3.52
N ASP A 118 -19.12 -12.99 3.34
CA ASP A 118 -19.36 -14.05 4.31
C ASP A 118 -18.24 -15.12 4.29
N LYS A 119 -18.36 -16.11 5.18
CA LYS A 119 -17.41 -17.22 5.25
C LYS A 119 -17.42 -18.12 4.01
N ASP A 120 -18.40 -18.02 3.13
CA ASP A 120 -18.50 -18.80 1.89
C ASP A 120 -18.02 -18.00 0.67
N GLY A 121 -17.78 -16.70 0.86
CA GLY A 121 -17.32 -15.75 -0.14
C GLY A 121 -18.45 -15.03 -0.89
N ASN A 122 -19.69 -15.16 -0.45
CA ASN A 122 -20.79 -14.37 -0.99
C ASN A 122 -20.77 -12.97 -0.37
N ARG A 123 -21.21 -11.96 -1.14
CA ARG A 123 -21.38 -10.62 -0.59
C ARG A 123 -22.43 -10.65 0.51
N VAL A 124 -22.08 -10.13 1.69
CA VAL A 124 -23.05 -9.93 2.77
C VAL A 124 -24.02 -8.86 2.25
N LYS A 125 -25.30 -9.23 2.10
CA LYS A 125 -26.33 -8.22 1.86
C LYS A 125 -26.32 -7.29 3.07
N SER A 126 -26.06 -6.01 2.84
CA SER A 126 -26.41 -5.00 3.82
C SER A 126 -27.93 -4.94 3.87
N ASP A 127 -28.56 -5.80 4.68
CA ASP A 127 -29.96 -5.65 5.08
C ASP A 127 -30.04 -4.46 6.03
N VAL A 128 -29.86 -3.26 5.49
CA VAL A 128 -30.10 -1.98 6.17
C VAL A 128 -30.68 -1.00 5.15
N LEU A 129 -32.02 -0.94 5.19
CA LEU A 129 -32.93 0.18 4.92
C LEU A 129 -32.37 1.41 4.17
#